data_AF-A0A967UAD9-F1
#
_entry.id   AF-A0A967UAD9-F1
#
_cell.length_a   1.000
_cell.length_b   1.000
_cell.length_c   1.000
_cell.angle_alpha   90.00
_cell.angle_beta   90.00
_cell.angle_gamma   90.00
#
_symmetry.space_group_name_H-M   'P 1'
#
loop_
_entity.id
_entity.type
_entity.pdbx_description
1 polymer ?
#
loop_
_entity_poly.entity_id
_entity_poly.type
_entity_poly.pdbx_seq_one_letter_code
_entity_poly.pdbx_strand_id
1 'polypeptide(L)' 'MTNQPPEKNLALDLARVTEAAAMASARWQGRGDKNAADQAAVDAMRAILSTIDMDGIVVIGEGEKDEAPMLYNG' A
#
# COMPACT_ATOMS: atom_id res chain seq x y z
N MET A 1 21.80 29.90 -4.98
CA MET A 1 20.77 29.03 -5.59
C MET A 1 20.82 27.72 -4.82
N THR A 2 19.82 27.45 -3.99
CA THR A 2 19.74 26.19 -3.24
C THR A 2 19.44 25.07 -4.22
N ASN A 3 20.40 24.17 -4.42
CA ASN A 3 20.24 22.96 -5.22
C ASN A 3 19.42 21.95 -4.40
N GLN A 4 18.12 22.22 -4.23
CA GLN A 4 17.21 21.25 -3.65
C GLN A 4 16.89 20.19 -4.72
N PRO A 5 17.07 18.89 -4.42
CA PRO A 5 16.61 17.84 -5.32
C PRO A 5 15.12 18.00 -5.59
N PRO A 6 14.61 17.53 -6.75
CA PRO A 6 13.18 17.57 -7.05
C PRO A 6 12.40 16.93 -5.90
N GLU A 7 11.47 17.66 -5.30
CA GLU A 7 10.61 17.07 -4.27
C GLU A 7 9.83 15.91 -4.87
N LYS A 8 9.85 14.76 -4.19
CA LYS A 8 8.95 13.66 -4.51
C LYS A 8 7.53 14.14 -4.26
N ASN A 9 6.69 14.07 -5.29
CA ASN A 9 5.29 14.45 -5.18
C ASN A 9 4.54 13.31 -4.49
N LEU A 10 4.19 13.52 -3.21
CA LEU A 10 3.46 12.54 -2.39
C LEU A 10 2.19 12.03 -3.08
N ALA A 11 1.47 12.88 -3.81
CA ALA A 11 0.25 12.45 -4.50
C ALA A 11 0.54 11.43 -5.62
N LEU A 12 1.64 11.62 -6.36
CA LEU A 12 2.06 10.64 -7.38
C LEU A 12 2.58 9.35 -6.76
N ASP A 13 3.26 9.43 -5.61
CA ASP A 13 3.73 8.24 -4.91
C ASP A 13 2.56 7.42 -4.34
N LEU A 14 1.53 8.08 -3.80
CA LEU A 14 0.30 7.42 -3.37
C LEU A 14 -0.51 6.83 -4.54
N ALA A 15 -0.53 7.47 -5.71
CA ALA A 15 -1.14 6.88 -6.90
C ALA A 15 -0.46 5.57 -7.32
N ARG A 16 0.87 5.48 -7.19
CA ARG A 16 1.61 4.23 -7.48
C ARG A 16 1.29 3.11 -6.49
N VAL A 17 1.01 3.45 -5.24
CA VAL A 17 0.59 2.47 -4.23
C VAL A 17 -0.71 1.78 -4.67
N THR A 18 -1.70 2.55 -5.12
CA THR A 18 -2.99 1.99 -5.55
C THR A 18 -2.87 1.21 -6.86
N GLU A 19 -2.04 1.67 -7.79
CA GLU A 19 -1.72 0.93 -9.03
C GLU A 19 -1.12 -0.44 -8.73
N ALA A 20 -0.13 -0.52 -7.84
CA ALA A 20 0.51 -1.78 -7.48
C ALA A 20 -0.47 -2.74 -6.78
N ALA A 21 -1.32 -2.23 -5.89
CA ALA A 21 -2.36 -3.00 -5.22
C ALA A 21 -3.36 -3.62 -6.22
N ALA A 22 -3.83 -2.79 -7.17
CA ALA A 22 -4.75 -3.20 -8.21
C ALA A 22 -4.11 -4.25 -9.13
N MET A 23 -2.86 -4.05 -9.57
CA MET A 23 -2.16 -5.01 -10.41
C MET A 23 -1.89 -6.34 -9.71
N ALA A 24 -1.59 -6.32 -8.41
CA ALA A 24 -1.35 -7.53 -7.63
C ALA A 24 -2.63 -8.35 -7.42
N SER A 25 -3.73 -7.70 -7.02
CA SER A 25 -5.03 -8.37 -6.84
C SER A 25 -5.66 -8.82 -8.15
N ALA A 26 -5.47 -8.09 -9.25
CA ALA A 26 -6.02 -8.45 -10.57
C ALA A 26 -5.59 -9.84 -11.05
N ARG A 27 -4.41 -10.32 -10.64
CA ARG A 27 -3.93 -11.69 -10.96
C ARG A 27 -4.83 -12.79 -10.41
N TRP A 28 -5.62 -12.48 -9.39
CA TRP A 28 -6.55 -13.37 -8.70
C TRP A 28 -8.00 -13.21 -9.16
N GLN A 29 -8.28 -12.28 -10.08
CA GLN A 29 -9.63 -12.06 -10.59
C GLN A 29 -10.21 -13.35 -11.20
N GLY A 30 -11.44 -13.69 -10.81
CA GLY A 30 -12.14 -14.88 -11.30
C GLY A 30 -11.68 -16.21 -10.72
N ARG A 31 -10.71 -16.23 -9.79
CA ARG A 31 -10.22 -17.47 -9.16
C ARG A 31 -11.05 -17.95 -7.96
N GLY A 32 -11.98 -17.15 -7.48
CA GLY A 32 -12.81 -17.47 -6.31
C GLY A 32 -12.06 -17.44 -4.97
N ASP A 33 -10.78 -17.05 -4.97
CA ASP A 33 -9.94 -16.96 -3.77
C ASP A 33 -9.81 -15.50 -3.32
N LYS A 34 -10.77 -15.06 -2.50
CA LYS A 34 -10.81 -13.67 -2.01
C LYS A 34 -9.62 -13.33 -1.11
N ASN A 35 -9.18 -14.29 -0.27
CA ASN A 35 -8.15 -14.04 0.74
C ASN A 35 -6.78 -13.87 0.07
N ALA A 36 -6.48 -14.68 -0.95
CA ALA A 36 -5.24 -14.53 -1.71
C ALA A 36 -5.22 -13.25 -2.54
N ALA A 37 -6.36 -12.82 -3.09
CA ALA A 37 -6.47 -11.55 -3.81
C ALA A 37 -6.21 -10.35 -2.89
N ASP A 38 -6.78 -10.39 -1.70
CA ASP A 38 -6.68 -9.37 -0.67
C ASP A 38 -5.24 -9.27 -0.12
N GLN A 39 -4.67 -10.41 0.30
CA GLN A 39 -3.28 -10.48 0.74
C GLN A 39 -2.32 -9.94 -0.33
N ALA A 40 -2.52 -10.27 -1.60
CA ALA A 40 -1.67 -9.77 -2.68
C ALA A 40 -1.73 -8.23 -2.83
N ALA A 41 -2.91 -7.63 -2.62
CA ALA A 41 -3.04 -6.16 -2.62
C ALA A 41 -2.33 -5.54 -1.42
N VAL A 42 -2.56 -6.06 -0.21
CA VAL A 42 -1.99 -5.57 1.05
C VAL A 42 -0.45 -5.62 1.01
N ASP A 43 0.11 -6.74 0.54
CA ASP A 43 1.56 -6.93 0.39
C ASP A 43 2.16 -5.86 -0.52
N ALA A 44 1.54 -5.64 -1.69
CA ALA A 44 1.99 -4.68 -2.67
C ALA A 44 1.90 -3.25 -2.15
N MET A 45 0.79 -2.89 -1.49
CA MET A 45 0.62 -1.58 -0.85
C MET A 45 1.68 -1.35 0.21
N ARG A 46 1.87 -2.31 1.12
CA ARG A 46 2.83 -2.19 2.22
C ARG A 46 4.26 -2.02 1.72
N ALA A 47 4.63 -2.79 0.68
CA ALA A 47 5.94 -2.69 0.07
C ALA A 47 6.20 -1.27 -0.49
N ILE A 48 5.27 -0.70 -1.26
CA ILE A 48 5.48 0.64 -1.83
C ILE A 48 5.39 1.73 -0.76
N LEU A 49 4.41 1.68 0.14
CA LEU A 49 4.27 2.66 1.24
C LEU A 49 5.56 2.75 2.07
N SER A 50 6.26 1.63 2.29
CA SER A 50 7.53 1.62 3.03
C SER A 50 8.70 2.34 2.34
N THR A 51 8.56 2.69 1.06
CA THR A 51 9.57 3.42 0.27
C THR A 51 9.29 4.92 0.15
N ILE A 52 8.10 5.35 0.55
CA ILE A 52 7.69 6.75 0.55
C ILE A 52 8.30 7.42 1.79
N ASP A 53 8.95 8.57 1.59
CA ASP A 53 9.47 9.38 2.69
C ASP A 53 8.29 10.09 3.39
N MET A 54 7.73 9.42 4.39
CA MET A 54 6.59 9.91 5.16
C MET A 54 6.63 9.36 6.59
N ASP A 55 6.08 10.14 7.53
CA ASP A 55 5.75 9.69 8.88
C ASP A 55 4.22 9.56 8.98
N GLY A 56 3.70 8.41 8.55
CA GLY A 56 2.27 8.13 8.40
C GLY A 56 1.79 7.07 9.39
N ILE A 57 0.58 7.29 9.92
CA ILE A 57 -0.11 6.38 10.85
C ILE A 57 -1.30 5.76 10.11
N VAL A 58 -1.46 4.45 10.19
CA VAL A 58 -2.61 3.77 9.59
C VAL A 58 -3.78 3.89 10.55
N VAL A 59 -4.74 4.75 10.22
CA VAL A 59 -5.95 4.96 11.05
C VAL A 59 -7.13 4.10 10.62
N ILE A 60 -7.09 3.57 9.39
CA ILE A 60 -8.06 2.64 8.82
C ILE A 60 -7.26 1.63 8.00
N GLY A 61 -7.42 0.35 8.30
CA GLY A 61 -6.67 -0.74 7.70
C GLY A 61 -7.46 -2.04 7.54
N GLU A 62 -6.76 -3.15 7.33
CA GLU A 62 -7.33 -4.51 7.18
C GLU A 62 -8.05 -5.00 8.45
N GLY A 63 -7.69 -4.44 9.60
CA GLY A 63 -8.27 -4.78 10.89
C GLY A 63 -7.46 -4.24 12.06
N GLU A 64 -7.82 -4.66 13.26
CA GLU A 64 -7.02 -4.40 14.46
C GLU A 64 -5.67 -5.13 14.39
N LYS A 65 -4.66 -4.62 15.10
CA LYS A 65 -3.29 -5.17 15.09
C LYS A 65 -3.22 -6.67 15.42
N ASP A 66 -4.15 -7.16 16.20
CA ASP A 66 -4.22 -8.56 16.63
C ASP A 66 -4.84 -9.48 15.57
N GLU A 67 -5.56 -8.92 14.59
CA GLU A 67 -6.28 -9.67 13.54
C GLU A 67 -5.65 -9.49 12.15
N ALA A 68 -4.87 -8.42 11.94
CA ALA A 68 -4.23 -8.11 10.67
C ALA A 68 -2.69 -8.07 10.79
N PRO A 69 -1.96 -8.95 10.09
CA PRO A 69 -0.49 -8.97 10.14
C PRO A 69 0.15 -7.76 9.42
N MET A 70 -0.59 -7.06 8.55
CA MET A 70 -0.12 -5.89 7.81
C MET A 70 -1.23 -4.83 7.65
N LEU A 71 -0.83 -3.57 7.57
CA LEU A 71 -1.74 -2.41 7.45
C LEU A 71 -2.87 -2.42 8.49
N TYR A 72 -2.53 -2.61 9.76
CA TYR A 72 -3.48 -2.56 10.88
C TYR A 72 -3.63 -1.13 11.43
N ASN A 73 -4.67 -0.89 12.23
CA ASN A 73 -4.87 0.38 12.93
C ASN A 73 -3.77 0.63 13.99
N GLY A 74 -2.97 1.70 13.81
CA GLY A 74 -1.84 2.06 14.68
C GLY A 74 -0.57 2.31 13.89
#